data_AF-A0A8C6MUF6-F1
#
_entry.id   AF-A0A8C6MUF6-F1
#
_cell.length_a   1.000
_cell.length_b   1.000
_cell.length_c   1.000
_cell.angle_alpha   90.00
_cell.angle_beta   90.00
_cell.angle_gamma   90.00
#
_symmetry.space_group_name_H-M   'P 1'
#
loop_
_entity.id
_entity.type
_entity.pdbx_description
1 polymer ?
#
loop_
_entity_poly.entity_id
_entity_poly.type
_entity_poly.pdbx_seq_one_letter_code
_entity_poly.pdbx_strand_id
1 'polypeptide(L)' 'MAGTGLVAGEVVVDALPYFDQGYEAPGVREAAAALVEEETRRYRPTKNYLSYLTAPDYSAFEHDPVTNSLWCLCIRQT' A
#
# COMPACT_ATOMS: atom_id res chain seq x y z
N MET A 1 28.17 -22.66 -3.42
CA MET A 1 28.04 -21.20 -3.24
C MET A 1 27.75 -20.59 -4.59
N ALA A 2 26.48 -20.33 -4.89
CA ALA A 2 26.05 -19.67 -6.13
C ALA A 2 25.66 -18.25 -5.77
N GLY A 3 26.27 -17.28 -6.45
CA GLY A 3 26.15 -15.87 -6.17
C GLY A 3 24.73 -15.36 -6.34
N THR A 4 24.27 -14.59 -5.35
CA THR A 4 23.04 -13.81 -5.40
C THR A 4 23.25 -12.62 -6.35
N GLY A 5 22.80 -12.77 -7.60
CA GLY A 5 22.52 -11.62 -8.46
C GLY A 5 21.20 -10.99 -8.02
N LEU A 6 21.21 -10.19 -6.95
CA LEU A 6 20.05 -9.36 -6.59
C LEU A 6 20.02 -8.15 -7.53
N VAL A 7 18.91 -8.01 -8.24
CA VAL A 7 18.55 -6.81 -8.99
C VAL A 7 18.65 -5.61 -8.04
N ALA A 8 19.20 -4.48 -8.50
CA ALA A 8 19.27 -3.25 -7.73
C ALA A 8 17.84 -2.76 -7.37
N GLY A 9 17.31 -3.23 -6.24
CA GLY A 9 15.93 -3.00 -5.81
C GLY A 9 15.33 -4.17 -5.00
N GLU A 10 15.84 -5.39 -5.15
CA GLU A 10 15.35 -6.54 -4.39
C GLU A 10 16.12 -6.66 -3.07
N VAL A 11 15.78 -5.81 -2.11
CA VAL A 11 16.22 -5.96 -0.72
C VAL A 11 15.42 -7.12 -0.13
N VAL A 12 16.07 -8.26 0.07
CA VAL A 12 15.47 -9.36 0.83
C VAL A 12 15.34 -8.90 2.28
N VAL A 13 14.13 -8.56 2.69
CA VAL A 13 13.82 -8.20 4.07
C VAL A 13 13.53 -9.48 4.84
N ASP A 14 14.32 -9.73 5.88
CA ASP A 14 14.13 -10.87 6.79
C ASP A 14 12.98 -10.58 7.76
N ALA A 15 11.76 -10.79 7.28
CA ALA A 15 10.52 -10.60 8.03
C ALA A 15 9.46 -11.61 7.56
N LEU A 16 9.79 -12.90 7.60
CA LEU A 16 8.90 -13.96 7.12
C LEU A 16 7.73 -14.18 8.10
N PRO A 17 6.47 -13.98 7.69
CA PRO A 17 5.32 -14.11 8.58
C PRO A 17 5.17 -15.51 9.23
N TYR A 18 5.60 -16.56 8.52
CA TYR A 18 5.47 -17.94 8.99
C TYR A 18 6.53 -18.34 10.02
N PHE A 19 7.69 -17.67 9.99
CA PHE A 19 8.78 -17.93 10.93
C PHE A 19 8.57 -17.12 12.21
N ASP A 20 8.09 -15.88 12.07
CA ASP A 20 7.95 -14.94 13.17
C ASP A 20 6.55 -14.99 13.81
N GLN A 21 6.26 -16.12 14.49
CA GLN A 21 4.96 -16.37 15.16
C GLN A 21 4.73 -15.45 16.38
N GLY A 22 5.77 -14.80 16.89
CA GLY A 22 5.69 -13.90 18.04
C GLY A 22 5.10 -12.53 17.72
N TYR A 23 5.00 -12.17 16.43
CA TYR A 23 4.47 -10.86 16.03
C TYR A 23 2.97 -10.69 16.37
N GLU A 24 2.19 -11.77 16.36
CA GLU A 24 0.76 -11.74 16.74
C GLU A 24 0.54 -11.78 18.25
N ALA A 25 1.61 -11.79 19.06
CA ALA A 25 1.48 -11.71 20.51
C ALA A 25 0.90 -10.35 20.93
N PRO A 26 0.05 -10.32 21.98
CA PRO A 26 -0.59 -9.09 22.43
C PRO A 26 0.47 -8.05 22.86
N GLY A 27 0.35 -6.83 22.37
CA GLY A 27 1.26 -5.72 22.69
C GLY A 27 2.42 -5.55 21.72
N VAL A 28 2.77 -6.57 20.92
CA VAL A 28 3.92 -6.49 19.99
C VAL A 28 3.59 -5.59 18.79
N ARG A 29 2.38 -5.73 18.24
CA ARG A 29 1.90 -4.90 17.13
C ARG A 29 1.74 -3.44 17.54
N GLU A 30 1.24 -3.21 18.75
CA GLU A 30 1.04 -1.89 19.34
C GLU A 30 2.39 -1.21 19.60
N ALA A 31 3.37 -1.94 20.13
CA ALA A 31 4.73 -1.44 20.34
C ALA A 31 5.40 -1.08 19.00
N ALA A 32 5.27 -1.94 17.99
CA ALA A 32 5.80 -1.68 16.65
C ALA A 32 5.15 -0.42 16.02
N ALA A 33 3.83 -0.29 16.13
CA ALA A 33 3.10 0.88 15.63
C ALA A 33 3.54 2.18 16.31
N ALA A 34 3.75 2.17 17.63
CA ALA A 34 4.22 3.34 18.37
C ALA A 34 5.61 3.79 17.91
N LEU A 35 6.53 2.85 17.66
CA LEU A 35 7.86 3.16 17.14
C LEU A 35 7.81 3.77 15.74
N VAL A 36 6.93 3.26 14.87
CA VAL A 36 6.72 3.82 13.52
C VAL A 36 6.14 5.23 13.60
N GLU A 37 5.19 5.49 14.49
CA GLU A 37 4.61 6.82 14.65
C GLU A 37 5.66 7.85 15.08
N GLU A 38 6.52 7.53 16.05
CA GLU A 38 7.57 8.44 16.51
C GLU A 38 8.58 8.79 15.41
N GLU A 39 8.97 7.82 14.58
CA GLU A 39 9.87 8.07 13.45
C GLU A 39 9.19 8.88 12.34
N THR A 40 7.92 8.60 12.03
CA THR A 40 7.16 9.33 11.00
C THR A 40 6.80 10.76 11.41
N ARG A 41 6.75 11.06 12.72
CA ARG A 41 6.66 12.43 13.23
C ARG A 41 7.97 13.20 13.04
N ARG A 42 9.10 12.53 13.24
CA ARG A 42 10.43 13.15 13.21
C ARG A 42 10.91 13.44 11.80
N TYR A 43 10.56 12.59 10.84
CA TYR A 43 10.98 12.72 9.44
C TYR A 43 9.80 13.00 8.51
N ARG A 44 9.91 14.04 7.67
CA ARG A 44 8.92 14.29 6.62
C ARG A 44 8.98 13.20 5.54
N PRO A 45 7.82 12.70 5.04
CA PRO A 45 7.80 11.76 3.93
C PRO A 45 8.44 12.38 2.68
N THR A 46 9.54 11.77 2.20
CA THR A 46 10.29 12.26 1.02
C THR A 46 10.00 11.44 -0.24
N LYS A 47 9.53 10.21 -0.10
CA LYS A 47 9.16 9.33 -1.23
C LYS A 47 7.65 9.17 -1.29
N ASN A 48 7.05 9.81 -2.30
CA ASN A 48 5.62 9.68 -2.58
C ASN A 48 5.39 8.39 -3.40
N TYR A 49 4.65 7.43 -2.85
CA TYR A 49 4.33 6.16 -3.51
C TYR A 49 3.28 6.30 -4.64
N LEU A 50 2.78 7.50 -4.92
CA LEU A 50 1.95 7.78 -6.08
C LEU A 50 2.74 8.48 -7.19
N SER A 51 4.01 8.82 -6.95
CA SER A 51 4.85 9.51 -7.94
C SER A 51 5.16 8.67 -9.18
N TYR A 52 5.13 7.34 -9.04
CA TYR A 52 5.28 6.42 -10.17
C TYR A 52 3.96 6.16 -10.92
N LEU A 53 2.83 6.60 -10.36
CA LEU A 53 1.54 6.48 -11.02
C LEU A 53 1.31 7.71 -11.90
N THR A 54 0.70 7.49 -13.06
CA THR A 54 0.20 8.59 -13.90
C THR A 54 -0.79 9.42 -13.08
N ALA A 55 -0.76 10.75 -13.26
CA ALA A 55 -1.71 11.64 -12.61
C ALA A 55 -3.15 11.12 -12.83
N PRO A 56 -3.96 10.97 -11.77
CA PRO A 56 -5.31 10.45 -11.90
C PRO A 56 -6.13 11.34 -12.82
N ASP A 57 -6.69 10.74 -13.86
CA ASP A 57 -7.61 11.43 -14.75
C ASP A 57 -9.00 11.48 -14.10
N TYR A 58 -9.33 12.64 -13.54
CA TYR A 58 -10.63 12.88 -12.92
C TYR A 58 -11.77 13.03 -13.94
N SER A 59 -11.46 13.27 -15.22
CA SER A 59 -12.47 13.37 -16.28
C SER A 59 -13.12 12.02 -16.60
N ALA A 60 -12.44 10.91 -16.29
CA ALA A 60 -13.02 9.56 -16.36
C ALA A 60 -14.18 9.35 -15.37
N PHE A 61 -14.25 10.16 -14.31
CA PHE A 61 -15.34 10.14 -13.32
C PHE A 61 -16.43 11.18 -13.62
N GLU A 62 -16.18 12.10 -14.57
CA GLU A 62 -17.18 13.03 -15.10
C GLU A 62 -18.04 12.29 -16.13
N HIS A 63 -18.94 11.44 -15.66
CA HIS A 63 -20.03 10.96 -16.48
C HIS A 63 -21.19 11.93 -16.40
N ASP A 64 -21.82 12.22 -17.55
CA ASP A 64 -23.13 12.85 -17.57
C ASP A 64 -24.05 12.10 -16.58
N PRO A 65 -24.85 12.83 -15.78
CA PRO A 65 -25.63 12.22 -14.71
C PRO A 65 -26.56 11.10 -15.21
N VAL A 66 -26.97 11.16 -16.48
CA VAL A 66 -27.77 10.14 -17.17
C VAL A 66 -26.96 8.85 -17.40
N THR A 67 -25.72 8.95 -17.86
CA THR A 67 -24.88 7.78 -18.15
C THR A 67 -24.39 7.10 -16.86
N ASN A 68 -24.06 7.87 -15.83
CA ASN A 68 -23.70 7.33 -14.52
C ASN A 68 -24.86 6.57 -13.86
N SER A 69 -26.06 7.16 -13.87
CA SER A 69 -27.26 6.52 -13.30
C SER A 69 -27.64 5.22 -14.02
N LEU A 70 -27.52 5.18 -15.35
CA LEU A 70 -27.72 3.96 -16.14
C LEU A 70 -26.67 2.89 -15.86
N TRP A 71 -25.40 3.26 -15.76
CA TRP A 71 -24.32 2.32 -15.43
C TRP A 71 -24.51 1.71 -14.03
N CYS A 72 -24.85 2.53 -13.03
CA CYS A 72 -25.15 2.09 -11.67
C CYS A 72 -26.39 1.18 -11.60
N LEU A 73 -27.42 1.47 -12.42
CA LEU A 73 -28.61 0.61 -12.54
C LEU A 73 -28.27 -0.74 -13.17
N CYS A 74 -27.38 -0.77 -14.17
CA CYS A 74 -26.95 -1.98 -14.85
C CYS A 74 -26.15 -2.90 -13.90
N ILE A 75 -25.23 -2.35 -13.10
CA ILE A 75 -24.47 -3.10 -12.09
C ILE A 75 -25.36 -3.65 -10.97
N ARG A 76 -26.43 -2.94 -10.58
CA ARG A 76 -27.34 -3.41 -9.53
C ARG A 76 -28.29 -4.54 -9.95
N GLN A 77 -28.39 -4.84 -11.25
CA GLN A 77 -29.30 -5.87 -11.78
C GLN A 77 -28.60 -7.17 -12.20
N THR A 78 -27.29 -7.28 -12.00
CA THR A 78 -26.53 -8.55 -12.04
C THR A 78 -26.28 -9.08 -10.64
#